data_AF-A0A4R0U2W3-F1
#
_entry.id   AF-A0A4R0U2W3-F1
#
_cell.length_a   1.000
_cell.length_b   1.000
_cell.length_c   1.000
_cell.angle_alpha   90.00
_cell.angle_beta   90.00
_cell.angle_gamma   90.00
#
_symmetry.space_group_name_H-M   'P 1'
#
loop_
_entity.id
_entity.type
_entity.pdbx_description
1 polymer ?
#
loop_
_entity_poly.entity_id
_entity_poly.type
_entity_poly.pdbx_seq_one_letter_code
_entity_poly.pdbx_strand_id
1 'polypeptide(L)'
;MKSPDTVMGLDLPATRPDGREWLDLTKRWYKSMQTGPMAPRMGMEADWFSLMDLAKLKDDYWRMSKPSAVMAAEIRQREDSFLITPAARIKAKIEAIEADDMSTGTGRPETRGEAVKEDVDRRRRQLRVVNGGA
;
A
#
# COMPACT_ATOMS: atom_id res chain seq x y z
N MET A 1 16.15 -2.18 5.33
CA MET A 1 15.64 -3.48 5.82
C MET A 1 16.49 -4.55 5.17
N LYS A 2 17.07 -5.47 5.95
CA LYS A 2 17.97 -6.52 5.41
C LYS A 2 17.13 -7.64 4.80
N SER A 3 17.63 -8.25 3.73
CA SER A 3 17.07 -9.50 3.22
C SER A 3 17.24 -10.60 4.27
N PRO A 4 16.33 -11.59 4.32
CA PRO A 4 16.52 -12.76 5.16
C PRO A 4 17.72 -13.58 4.70
N ASP A 5 18.41 -14.23 5.64
CA ASP A 5 19.53 -15.13 5.36
C ASP A 5 19.05 -16.49 4.79
N THR A 6 17.74 -16.77 4.86
CA THR A 6 17.11 -18.01 4.39
C THR A 6 15.95 -17.69 3.43
N VAL A 7 15.69 -18.60 2.49
CA VAL A 7 14.52 -18.54 1.60
C VAL A 7 13.26 -18.71 2.42
N MET A 8 12.30 -17.78 2.30
CA MET A 8 11.04 -17.81 3.03
C MET A 8 9.90 -18.30 2.14
N GLY A 9 8.87 -18.85 2.78
CA GLY A 9 7.61 -19.19 2.13
C GLY A 9 7.60 -20.52 1.42
N LEU A 10 6.57 -20.71 0.59
CA LEU A 10 6.40 -21.90 -0.22
C LEU A 10 7.30 -21.84 -1.45
N ASP A 11 7.84 -22.99 -1.85
CA ASP A 11 8.54 -23.10 -3.12
C ASP A 11 7.55 -22.96 -4.29
N LEU A 12 8.00 -22.33 -5.37
CA LEU A 12 7.26 -22.33 -6.61
C LEU A 12 7.15 -23.78 -7.10
N PRO A 13 5.95 -24.30 -7.40
CA PRO A 13 5.79 -25.66 -7.90
C PRO A 13 6.62 -25.87 -9.17
N ALA A 14 7.14 -27.09 -9.34
CA ALA A 14 8.01 -27.41 -10.48
C ALA A 14 7.37 -27.04 -11.83
N THR A 15 6.07 -27.29 -11.96
CA THR A 15 5.25 -26.90 -13.12
C THR A 15 4.08 -26.02 -12.68
N ARG A 16 3.54 -25.25 -13.62
CA ARG A 16 2.32 -24.47 -13.42
C ARG A 16 1.12 -25.40 -13.15
N PRO A 17 0.04 -24.89 -12.53
CA PRO A 17 -1.20 -25.65 -12.35
C PRO A 17 -1.82 -26.23 -13.64
N ASP A 18 -1.53 -25.63 -14.80
CA ASP A 18 -1.97 -26.12 -16.11
C ASP A 18 -0.97 -27.07 -16.78
N GLY A 19 0.04 -27.54 -16.04
CA GLY A 19 1.05 -28.50 -16.49
C GLY A 19 2.18 -27.91 -17.34
N ARG A 20 2.17 -26.60 -17.63
CA ARG A 20 3.23 -25.94 -18.42
C ARG A 20 4.42 -25.57 -17.54
N GLU A 21 5.61 -25.48 -18.16
CA GLU A 21 6.78 -24.87 -17.52
C GLU A 21 6.54 -23.39 -17.24
N TRP A 22 6.98 -22.92 -16.07
CA TRP A 22 7.03 -21.49 -15.74
C TRP A 22 8.04 -20.75 -16.63
N LEU A 23 7.78 -19.48 -16.95
CA LEU A 23 8.80 -18.62 -17.58
C LEU A 23 9.95 -18.39 -16.60
N ASP A 24 11.17 -18.32 -17.11
CA ASP A 24 12.36 -17.99 -16.30
C ASP A 24 12.21 -16.64 -15.58
N LEU A 25 11.56 -15.68 -16.24
CA LEU A 25 11.24 -14.39 -15.64
C LEU A 25 10.38 -14.54 -14.38
N THR A 26 9.36 -15.41 -14.43
CA THR A 26 8.47 -15.68 -13.29
C THR A 26 9.22 -16.41 -12.18
N LYS A 27 10.04 -17.42 -12.51
CA LYS A 27 10.89 -18.15 -11.55
C LYS A 27 11.79 -17.18 -10.78
N ARG A 28 12.49 -16.29 -11.50
CA ARG A 28 13.38 -15.27 -10.90
C ARG A 28 12.62 -14.25 -10.05
N TRP A 29 11.48 -13.77 -10.56
CA TRP A 29 10.65 -12.81 -9.84
C TRP A 29 10.13 -13.41 -8.53
N TYR A 30 9.57 -14.62 -8.56
CA TYR A 30 9.05 -15.28 -7.35
C TYR A 30 10.17 -15.51 -6.33
N LYS A 31 11.35 -15.97 -6.79
CA LYS A 31 12.52 -16.11 -5.92
C LYS A 31 12.91 -14.81 -5.22
N SER A 32 12.86 -13.69 -5.94
CA SER A 32 13.14 -12.37 -5.36
C SER A 32 12.15 -11.96 -4.27
N MET A 33 10.90 -12.46 -4.32
CA MET A 33 9.91 -12.24 -3.27
C MET A 33 10.21 -13.08 -2.03
N GLN A 34 10.71 -14.32 -2.20
CA GLN A 34 11.11 -15.20 -1.09
C GLN A 34 12.37 -14.72 -0.34
N THR A 35 13.29 -14.06 -1.04
CA THR A 35 14.57 -13.60 -0.47
C THR A 35 14.63 -12.08 -0.28
N GLY A 36 13.56 -11.37 -0.61
CA GLY A 36 13.47 -9.92 -0.52
C GLY A 36 13.27 -9.47 0.93
N PRO A 37 13.54 -8.19 1.23
CA PRO A 37 13.30 -7.63 2.57
C PRO A 37 11.84 -7.66 2.99
N MET A 38 10.91 -7.84 2.05
CA MET A 38 9.48 -7.96 2.31
C MET A 38 9.03 -9.38 2.65
N ALA A 39 9.87 -10.39 2.39
CA ALA A 39 9.52 -11.80 2.63
C ALA A 39 9.08 -12.09 4.08
N PRO A 40 9.74 -11.54 5.13
CA PRO A 40 9.31 -11.77 6.50
C PRO A 40 7.94 -11.18 6.86
N ARG A 41 7.34 -10.34 6.00
CA ARG A 41 6.01 -9.76 6.23
C ARG A 41 4.86 -10.59 5.67
N MET A 42 5.14 -11.58 4.83
CA MET A 42 4.15 -12.58 4.40
C MET A 42 3.90 -13.51 5.59
N GLY A 43 3.14 -13.01 6.56
CA GLY A 43 3.03 -13.54 7.91
C GLY A 43 2.19 -14.82 8.01
N MET A 44 1.49 -15.20 6.93
CA MET A 44 0.66 -16.39 6.86
C MET A 44 0.93 -17.19 5.57
N GLU A 45 0.68 -18.49 5.61
CA GLU A 45 0.79 -19.37 4.43
C GLU A 45 -0.16 -18.91 3.29
N ALA A 46 -1.34 -18.39 3.64
CA ALA A 46 -2.30 -17.82 2.70
C ALA A 46 -1.73 -16.64 1.86
N ASP A 47 -0.79 -15.87 2.42
CA ASP A 47 -0.12 -14.79 1.69
C ASP A 47 0.76 -15.36 0.56
N TRP A 48 1.42 -16.49 0.82
CA TRP A 48 2.26 -17.19 -0.16
C TRP A 48 1.44 -17.83 -1.27
N PHE A 49 0.27 -18.38 -0.97
CA PHE A 49 -0.68 -18.83 -1.99
C PHE A 49 -1.16 -17.66 -2.86
N SER A 50 -1.51 -16.54 -2.25
CA SER A 50 -1.93 -15.33 -2.97
C SER A 50 -0.80 -14.77 -3.86
N LEU A 51 0.45 -14.85 -3.41
CA LEU A 51 1.62 -14.50 -4.20
C LEU A 51 1.85 -15.47 -5.38
N MET A 52 1.55 -16.76 -5.19
CA MET A 52 1.63 -17.76 -6.26
C MET A 52 0.55 -17.53 -7.33
N ASP A 53 -0.66 -17.12 -6.94
CA ASP A 53 -1.69 -16.68 -7.88
C ASP A 53 -1.23 -15.47 -8.71
N LEU A 54 -0.57 -14.50 -8.07
CA LEU A 54 0.05 -13.37 -8.77
C LEU A 54 1.18 -13.82 -9.70
N ALA A 55 2.00 -14.80 -9.29
CA ALA A 55 3.03 -15.38 -10.15
C ALA A 55 2.42 -15.96 -11.42
N LYS A 56 1.34 -16.73 -11.30
CA LYS A 56 0.60 -17.29 -12.43
C LYS A 56 0.03 -16.19 -13.33
N LEU A 57 -0.58 -15.15 -12.75
CA LEU A 57 -1.15 -14.04 -13.51
C LEU A 57 -0.07 -13.29 -14.32
N LYS A 58 1.09 -13.04 -13.72
CA LYS A 58 2.24 -12.43 -14.41
C LYS A 58 2.78 -13.34 -15.51
N ASP A 59 2.90 -14.63 -15.26
CA ASP A 59 3.35 -15.61 -16.26
C ASP A 59 2.39 -15.63 -17.46
N ASP A 60 1.09 -15.65 -17.22
CA ASP A 60 0.05 -15.61 -18.25
C ASP A 60 0.12 -14.31 -19.05
N TYR A 61 0.26 -13.15 -18.38
CA TYR A 61 0.40 -11.85 -19.03
C TYR A 61 1.56 -11.81 -20.01
N TRP A 62 2.74 -12.30 -19.61
CA TRP A 62 3.94 -12.30 -20.47
C TRP A 62 3.86 -13.26 -21.65
N ARG A 63 2.96 -14.25 -21.61
CA ARG A 63 2.73 -15.17 -22.74
C ARG A 63 1.69 -14.66 -23.74
N MET A 64 0.91 -13.66 -23.37
CA MET A 64 -0.13 -13.15 -24.27
C MET A 64 0.51 -12.58 -25.53
N SER A 65 -0.02 -12.95 -26.69
CA SER A 65 0.41 -12.36 -27.97
C SER A 65 0.04 -10.88 -28.08
N LYS A 66 -0.96 -10.43 -27.32
CA LYS A 66 -1.39 -9.03 -27.22
C LYS A 66 -1.53 -8.64 -25.74
N PRO A 67 -0.87 -7.56 -25.29
CA PRO A 67 -0.99 -7.10 -23.90
C PRO A 67 -2.45 -6.78 -23.53
N SER A 68 -2.92 -7.32 -22.40
CA SER A 68 -4.24 -7.00 -21.84
C SER A 68 -4.13 -5.90 -20.78
N ALA A 69 -4.77 -4.76 -21.03
CA ALA A 69 -4.79 -3.65 -20.08
C ALA A 69 -5.50 -4.01 -18.76
N VAL A 70 -6.57 -4.83 -18.83
CA VAL A 70 -7.31 -5.31 -17.65
C VAL A 70 -6.43 -6.21 -16.80
N MET A 71 -5.71 -7.16 -17.43
CA MET A 71 -4.79 -8.03 -16.71
C MET A 71 -3.62 -7.25 -16.09
N ALA A 72 -3.08 -6.27 -16.82
CA ALA A 72 -2.04 -5.39 -16.29
C ALA A 72 -2.53 -4.57 -15.09
N ALA A 73 -3.78 -4.12 -15.10
CA ALA A 73 -4.37 -3.39 -13.97
C ALA A 73 -4.52 -4.29 -12.73
N GLU A 74 -5.03 -5.52 -12.90
CA GLU A 74 -5.12 -6.50 -11.81
C GLU A 74 -3.74 -6.84 -11.21
N ILE A 75 -2.72 -7.05 -12.07
CA ILE A 75 -1.34 -7.28 -11.61
C ILE A 75 -0.86 -6.12 -10.74
N ARG A 76 -1.04 -4.86 -11.18
CA ARG A 76 -0.62 -3.68 -10.43
C ARG A 76 -1.36 -3.56 -9.10
N GLN A 77 -2.66 -3.81 -9.10
CA GLN A 77 -3.46 -3.78 -7.88
C GLN A 77 -2.94 -4.78 -6.84
N ARG A 78 -2.66 -6.02 -7.25
CA ARG A 78 -2.08 -7.04 -6.35
C ARG A 78 -0.66 -6.70 -5.90
N GLU A 79 0.17 -6.19 -6.81
CA GLU A 79 1.52 -5.72 -6.46
C GLU A 79 1.49 -4.59 -5.41
N ASP A 80 0.51 -3.70 -5.51
CA ASP A 80 0.29 -2.65 -4.52
C ASP A 80 -0.19 -3.23 -3.19
N SER A 81 -1.11 -4.21 -3.18
CA SER A 81 -1.55 -4.90 -1.96
C SER A 81 -0.40 -5.60 -1.22
N PHE A 82 0.57 -6.15 -1.95
CA PHE A 82 1.77 -6.76 -1.37
C PHE A 82 2.90 -5.77 -1.07
N LEU A 83 2.71 -4.47 -1.31
CA LEU A 83 3.73 -3.43 -1.14
C LEU A 83 5.02 -3.72 -1.95
N ILE A 84 4.87 -4.33 -3.13
CA ILE A 84 5.99 -4.72 -4.01
C ILE A 84 6.59 -3.48 -4.67
N THR A 85 5.76 -2.51 -5.05
CA THR A 85 6.23 -1.29 -5.71
C THR A 85 6.78 -0.28 -4.69
N PRO A 86 7.80 0.53 -5.03
CA PRO A 86 8.24 1.63 -4.18
C PRO A 86 7.10 2.60 -3.84
N ALA A 87 6.23 2.88 -4.81
CA ALA A 87 5.06 3.74 -4.63
C ALA A 87 4.10 3.19 -3.57
N ALA A 88 3.79 1.89 -3.61
CA ALA A 88 2.95 1.25 -2.60
C ALA A 88 3.56 1.35 -1.19
N ARG A 89 4.89 1.15 -1.06
CA ARG A 89 5.58 1.30 0.23
C ARG A 89 5.57 2.73 0.75
N ILE A 90 5.67 3.73 -0.12
CA ILE A 90 5.59 5.14 0.28
C ILE A 90 4.17 5.47 0.73
N LYS A 91 3.16 5.05 -0.06
CA LYS A 91 1.75 5.24 0.27
C LYS A 91 1.40 4.66 1.64
N ALA A 92 1.76 3.41 1.91
CA ALA A 92 1.51 2.76 3.21
C ALA A 92 2.19 3.48 4.39
N LYS A 93 3.36 4.10 4.17
CA LYS A 93 4.02 4.89 5.21
C LYS A 93 3.28 6.19 5.51
N ILE A 94 2.78 6.88 4.49
CA ILE A 94 2.00 8.12 4.65
C ILE A 94 0.71 7.83 5.40
N GLU A 95 -0.01 6.78 5.00
CA GLU A 95 -1.27 6.37 5.65
C GLU A 95 -1.08 6.01 7.13
N ALA A 96 0.05 5.37 7.49
CA ALA A 96 0.36 5.06 8.88
C ALA A 96 0.62 6.33 9.72
N ILE A 97 1.33 7.33 9.17
CA ILE A 97 1.56 8.61 9.85
C ILE A 97 0.23 9.33 10.10
N GLU A 98 -0.63 9.39 9.08
CA GLU A 98 -1.95 10.03 9.20
C GLU A 98 -2.84 9.33 10.24
N ALA A 99 -2.79 7.99 10.33
CA ALA A 99 -3.53 7.24 11.33
C ALA A 99 -3.06 7.52 12.77
N ASP A 100 -1.76 7.62 12.99
CA ASP A 100 -1.18 7.95 14.30
C ASP A 100 -1.55 9.38 14.74
N ASP A 101 -1.49 10.35 13.82
CA ASP A 101 -1.88 11.74 14.08
C ASP A 101 -3.36 11.84 14.50
N MET A 102 -4.24 11.02 13.92
CA MET A 102 -5.67 10.98 14.27
C MET A 102 -5.96 10.20 15.57
N SER A 103 -5.09 9.26 15.97
CA SER A 103 -5.27 8.45 17.19
C SER A 103 -4.88 9.21 18.48
N THR A 104 -4.16 10.33 18.40
CA THR A 104 -3.79 11.13 19.58
C THR A 104 -4.91 12.08 20.06
N GLY A 105 -6.10 12.00 19.46
CA GLY A 105 -7.26 12.84 19.75
C GLY A 105 -8.25 12.28 20.80
N THR A 106 -7.84 11.98 22.03
CA THR A 106 -8.75 12.05 23.21
C THR A 106 -8.77 13.43 23.86
N GLY A 107 -8.52 14.47 23.06
CA GLY A 107 -8.90 15.85 23.33
C GLY A 107 -9.72 16.33 22.15
N ARG A 108 -11.03 16.51 22.38
CA ARG A 108 -12.02 17.19 21.53
C ARG A 108 -11.41 17.91 20.31
N PRO A 109 -11.74 17.52 19.07
CA PRO A 109 -11.44 18.37 17.93
C PRO A 109 -12.39 19.57 18.03
N GLU A 110 -11.88 20.71 18.50
CA GLU A 110 -12.45 21.98 18.08
C GLU A 110 -12.28 22.02 16.57
N THR A 111 -13.37 21.74 15.87
CA THR A 111 -13.36 21.67 14.42
C THR A 111 -12.79 22.98 13.85
N ARG A 112 -12.16 22.94 12.68
CA ARG A 112 -11.68 24.16 11.98
C ARG A 112 -12.77 25.24 11.86
N GLY A 113 -14.04 24.84 11.87
CA GLY A 113 -15.19 25.76 11.90
C GLY A 113 -15.40 26.51 13.23
N GLU A 114 -15.08 25.91 14.38
CA GLU A 114 -15.14 26.56 15.70
C GLU A 114 -14.03 27.60 15.87
N ALA A 115 -12.79 27.26 15.49
CA ALA A 115 -11.67 28.19 15.52
C ALA A 115 -11.89 29.42 14.61
N VAL A 116 -12.51 29.21 13.44
CA VAL A 116 -12.89 30.31 12.52
C VAL A 116 -14.02 31.15 13.10
N LYS A 117 -15.02 30.54 13.76
CA LYS A 117 -16.09 31.28 14.45
C LYS A 117 -15.54 32.18 15.55
N GLU A 118 -14.63 31.65 16.37
CA GLU A 118 -14.04 32.40 17.47
C GLU A 118 -13.22 33.60 16.98
N ASP A 119 -12.43 33.44 15.91
CA ASP A 119 -11.67 34.55 15.30
C ASP A 119 -12.60 35.62 14.69
N VAL A 120 -13.69 35.21 14.04
CA VAL A 120 -14.70 36.14 13.50
C VAL A 120 -15.40 36.91 14.63
N ASP A 121 -15.78 36.25 15.72
CA ASP A 121 -16.43 36.89 16.87
C ASP A 121 -15.47 37.81 17.64
N ARG A 122 -14.19 37.47 17.69
CA ARG A 122 -13.13 38.32 18.25
C ARG A 122 -12.98 39.61 17.44
N ARG A 123 -12.89 39.50 16.11
CA ARG A 123 -12.79 40.66 15.21
C ARG A 123 -14.04 41.55 15.26
N ARG A 124 -15.25 40.95 15.33
CA ARG A 124 -16.50 41.71 15.48
C ARG A 124 -16.56 42.51 16.78
N ARG A 125 -16.06 41.95 17.89
CA ARG A 125 -15.97 42.66 19.18
C ARG A 125 -14.98 43.82 19.11
N GLN A 126 -13.82 43.62 18.51
CA GLN A 126 -12.82 44.68 18.33
C GLN A 126 -13.35 45.83 17.46
N LEU A 127 -14.10 45.54 16.39
CA LEU A 127 -14.71 46.56 15.53
C LEU A 127 -15.86 47.32 16.23
N ARG A 128 -16.61 46.69 17.14
CA ARG A 128 -17.63 47.39 17.95
C ARG A 128 -17.03 48.37 18.95
N VAL A 129 -15.84 48.09 19.49
CA VAL A 129 -15.15 48.98 20.44
C VAL A 129 -14.68 50.27 19.75
N VAL A 130 -14.33 50.21 18.46
CA VAL A 130 -13.87 51.40 17.70
C VAL A 130 -15.01 52.37 17.38
N ASN A 131 -16.27 51.91 17.28
CA ASN A 131 -17.42 52.77 16.93
C ASN A 131 -18.22 53.28 18.15
N GLY A 132 -17.82 52.95 19.39
CA GLY A 132 -18.51 53.36 20.61
C GLY A 132 -17.75 54.40 21.45
N GLY A 133 -16.69 55.00 20.92
CA GLY A 133 -15.84 55.96 21.61
C GLY A 133 -15.92 57.36 21.01
N ALA A 134 -17.02 58.08 21.28
CA ALA A 134 -17.12 59.53 21.40
C ALA A 134 -18.48 59.88 22.02
#